data_AF-A0A962F7F2-F1
#
_entry.id   AF-A0A962F7F2-F1
#
_cell.length_a   1.000
_cell.length_b   1.000
_cell.length_c   1.000
_cell.angle_alpha   90.00
_cell.angle_beta   90.00
_cell.angle_gamma   90.00
#
_symmetry.space_group_name_H-M   'P 1'
#
loop_
_entity.id
_entity.type
_entity.pdbx_description
1 polymer ?
#
loop_
_entity_poly.entity_id
_entity_poly.type
_entity_poly.pdbx_seq_one_letter_code
_entity_poly.pdbx_strand_id
1 'polypeptide(L)' 'MTATFTLTPRSRREHVAVDRLGATGWAIVNRSQSVICLAGQPGLLMRKADHIRWMPASQVKPEPFPISASA' A
#
# COMPACT_ATOMS: atom_id res chain seq x y z
N MET A 1 5.85 -5.93 14.26
CA MET A 1 6.43 -6.22 12.94
C MET A 1 5.72 -5.39 11.87
N THR A 2 6.43 -4.48 11.21
CA THR A 2 5.90 -3.67 10.10
C THR A 2 6.05 -4.47 8.81
N ALA A 3 4.94 -4.80 8.14
CA ALA A 3 5.00 -5.48 6.84
C ALA A 3 5.01 -4.45 5.73
N THR A 4 5.86 -4.69 4.73
CA THR A 4 5.95 -3.89 3.52
C THR A 4 4.96 -4.41 2.49
N PHE A 5 4.34 -3.49 1.77
CA PHE A 5 3.37 -3.82 0.74
C PHE A 5 3.75 -3.19 -0.59
N THR A 6 3.35 -3.86 -1.65
CA THR A 6 3.55 -3.44 -3.03
C THR A 6 2.23 -2.98 -3.63
N LEU A 7 2.26 -1.85 -4.32
CA LEU A 7 1.12 -1.28 -5.01
C LEU A 7 1.02 -1.84 -6.43
N THR A 8 -0.19 -2.24 -6.81
CA THR A 8 -0.54 -2.66 -8.18
C THR A 8 -1.39 -1.55 -8.82
N PRO A 9 -0.79 -0.64 -9.63
CA PRO A 9 -1.54 0.45 -10.25
C PRO A 9 -2.51 -0.09 -11.30
N ARG A 10 -3.75 0.42 -11.33
CA ARG A 10 -4.81 0.00 -12.27
C ARG A 10 -5.33 1.13 -13.15
N SER A 11 -5.06 2.39 -12.79
CA SER A 11 -5.42 3.58 -13.54
C SER A 11 -4.19 4.42 -13.90
N ARG A 12 -4.30 5.29 -14.92
CA ARG A 12 -3.21 6.20 -15.33
C ARG A 12 -2.72 7.07 -14.17
N ARG A 13 -3.64 7.56 -13.32
CA ARG A 13 -3.30 8.36 -12.13
C ARG A 13 -2.48 7.56 -11.11
N GLU A 14 -2.79 6.28 -10.95
CA GLU A 14 -2.03 5.40 -10.05
C GLU A 14 -0.64 5.08 -10.59
N HIS A 15 -0.50 4.86 -11.90
CA HIS A 15 0.81 4.66 -12.54
C HIS A 15 1.73 5.85 -12.27
N VAL A 16 1.27 7.08 -12.53
CA VAL A 16 2.05 8.31 -12.26
C VAL A 16 2.49 8.41 -10.80
N ALA A 17 1.63 8.01 -9.86
CA ALA A 17 1.95 8.03 -8.44
C ALA A 17 2.97 6.95 -8.05
N VAL A 18 2.85 5.74 -8.63
CA VAL A 18 3.81 4.66 -8.46
C VAL A 18 5.17 5.05 -9.05
N ASP A 19 5.20 5.68 -10.22
CA ASP A 19 6.45 6.13 -10.85
C ASP A 19 7.16 7.19 -10.01
N ARG A 20 6.40 8.12 -9.41
CA ARG A 20 6.97 9.21 -8.58
C ARG A 20 7.39 8.76 -7.19
N LEU A 21 6.65 7.82 -6.58
CA LEU A 21 6.80 7.46 -5.17
C LEU A 21 7.37 6.04 -4.97
N GLY A 22 7.49 5.24 -6.02
CA GLY A 22 7.84 3.82 -5.98
C GLY A 22 6.67 2.90 -5.61
N ALA A 23 6.70 1.67 -6.15
CA ALA A 23 5.66 0.65 -5.92
C ALA A 23 5.76 -0.04 -4.55
N THR A 24 6.94 -0.09 -3.94
CA THR A 24 7.22 -0.81 -2.69
C THR A 24 7.44 0.15 -1.51
N GLY A 25 7.57 -0.39 -0.30
CA GLY A 25 7.91 0.41 0.88
C GLY A 25 6.73 1.15 1.52
N TRP A 26 5.50 0.83 1.13
CA TRP A 26 4.31 1.38 1.78
C TRP A 26 3.90 0.48 2.96
N ALA A 27 3.54 1.11 4.09
CA ALA A 27 3.09 0.44 5.30
C ALA A 27 1.62 0.76 5.58
N ILE A 28 0.84 -0.24 6.00
CA ILE A 28 -0.55 -0.01 6.44
C ILE A 28 -0.54 0.78 7.76
N VAL A 29 -1.30 1.88 7.81
CA VAL A 29 -1.45 2.73 9.00
C VAL A 29 -2.24 2.03 10.10
N ASN A 30 -3.32 1.34 9.74
CA ASN A 30 -4.11 0.51 10.65
C ASN A 30 -4.63 -0.73 9.91
N ARG A 31 -4.27 -1.93 10.37
CA ARG A 31 -4.67 -3.21 9.75
C ARG A 31 -6.07 -3.66 10.15
N SER A 32 -6.57 -3.14 11.26
CA SER A 32 -7.83 -3.57 11.88
C SER A 32 -9.04 -2.80 11.37
N GLN A 33 -8.80 -1.65 10.71
CA GLN A 33 -9.86 -0.75 10.29
C GLN A 33 -9.76 -0.48 8.80
N SER A 34 -10.68 -1.08 8.04
CA SER A 34 -10.96 -0.69 6.67
C SER A 34 -11.53 0.72 6.67
N VAL A 35 -10.94 1.61 5.88
CA VAL A 35 -11.45 2.98 5.70
C VAL A 35 -12.27 3.01 4.42
N ILE A 36 -13.47 3.58 4.49
CA ILE A 36 -14.39 3.71 3.35
C ILE A 36 -14.11 5.07 2.68
N CYS A 37 -13.87 5.07 1.38
CA CYS A 37 -13.74 6.32 0.63
C CYS A 37 -15.11 6.93 0.29
N LEU A 38 -15.13 8.17 -0.21
CA LEU A 38 -16.38 8.84 -0.63
C LEU A 38 -17.18 8.06 -1.69
N ALA A 39 -16.53 7.16 -2.45
CA ALA A 39 -17.19 6.27 -3.41
C ALA A 39 -17.76 4.98 -2.79
N GLY A 40 -17.77 4.86 -1.45
CA GLY A 40 -18.35 3.72 -0.73
C GLY A 40 -17.53 2.43 -0.78
N GLN A 41 -16.33 2.46 -1.34
CA GLN A 41 -15.47 1.27 -1.45
C GLN A 41 -14.56 1.14 -0.21
N PRO A 42 -14.42 -0.06 0.36
CA PRO A 42 -13.48 -0.30 1.45
C PRO A 42 -12.04 -0.33 0.94
N GLY A 43 -11.12 0.19 1.75
CA GLY A 43 -9.70 0.18 1.46
C GLY A 43 -8.85 0.35 2.71
N LEU A 44 -7.54 0.48 2.50
CA LEU A 44 -6.53 0.63 3.53
C LEU A 44 -5.85 1.99 3.39
N LEU A 45 -5.59 2.64 4.51
CA LEU A 45 -4.68 3.77 4.55
C LEU A 45 -3.26 3.24 4.60
N MET A 46 -2.43 3.66 3.66
CA MET A 46 -1.02 3.32 3.64
C MET A 46 -0.16 4.57 3.67
N ARG A 47 0.99 4.44 4.30
CA ARG A 47 1.96 5.51 4.49
C ARG A 47 3.30 5.13 3.89
N LYS A 48 3.96 6.10 3.27
CA LYS A 48 5.37 6.04 2.86
C LYS A 48 5.99 7.42 3.06
N ALA A 49 7.04 7.50 3.87
CA ALA A 49 7.57 8.77 4.38
C ALA A 49 6.43 9.63 4.96
N ASP A 50 6.33 10.91 4.55
CA ASP A 50 5.31 11.86 5.03
C ASP A 50 4.01 11.83 4.21
N HIS A 51 3.83 10.83 3.34
CA HIS A 51 2.66 10.69 2.50
C HIS A 51 1.72 9.59 3.02
N ILE A 52 0.44 9.93 3.17
CA ILE A 52 -0.65 8.98 3.44
C ILE A 52 -1.54 8.91 2.21
N ARG A 53 -1.93 7.69 1.83
CA ARG A 53 -2.82 7.44 0.72
C ARG A 53 -3.83 6.35 1.07
N TRP A 54 -5.09 6.58 0.73
CA TRP A 54 -6.10 5.54 0.72
C TRP A 54 -5.97 4.68 -0.54
N MET A 55 -5.99 3.36 -0.39
CA MET A 55 -5.90 2.41 -1.50
C MET A 55 -6.88 1.25 -1.33
N PRO A 56 -7.54 0.80 -2.41
CA PRO A 56 -8.34 -0.42 -2.38
C PRO A 56 -7.48 -1.61 -1.96
N ALA A 57 -8.03 -2.52 -1.15
CA ALA A 57 -7.30 -3.72 -0.73
C ALA A 57 -6.85 -4.59 -1.92
N SER A 58 -7.60 -4.57 -3.04
CA SER A 58 -7.24 -5.29 -4.27
C SER A 58 -6.01 -4.74 -5.01
N GLN A 59 -5.56 -3.52 -4.68
CA GLN A 59 -4.35 -2.92 -5.25
C GLN A 59 -3.11 -3.16 -4.39
N VAL A 60 -3.26 -3.82 -3.24
CA VAL A 60 -2.17 -4.04 -2.28
C VAL A 60 -1.79 -5.51 -2.33
N LYS A 61 -0.55 -5.80 -2.71
CA LYS A 61 0.02 -7.15 -2.58
C LYS A 61 0.98 -7.17 -1.39
N PRO A 62 0.82 -8.09 -0.44
CA PRO A 62 1.88 -8.33 0.54
C PRO A 62 3.10 -8.79 -0.24
N GLU A 63 4.22 -8.09 -0.07
CA GLU A 63 5.48 -8.66 -0.52
C GLU A 63 5.80 -9.83 0.41
N PRO A 64 6.16 -11.02 -0.12
CA PRO A 64 6.81 -12.00 0.72
C PRO A 64 8.05 -11.30 1.28
N PHE A 65 8.13 -11.19 2.60
CA PHE A 65 9.38 -10.79 3.23
C PHE A 65 10.47 -11.66 2.62
N PRO A 66 11.62 -11.11 2.16
CA PRO A 66 12.81 -11.92 2.16
C PRO A 66 12.97 -12.32 3.63
N ILE A 67 12.67 -13.58 3.94
CA ILE A 67 13.19 -14.20 5.15
C ILE A 67 14.69 -14.02 4.96
N SER A 68 15.28 -13.07 5.69
CA SER A 68 16.72 -12.94 5.73
C SER A 68 17.19 -14.25 6.35
N ALA A 69 17.49 -15.22 5.50
CA ALA A 69 18.25 -16.40 5.87
C ALA A 69 19.67 -15.89 6.12
N SER A 70 19.88 -15.42 7.34
CA SER A 70 21.18 -15.04 7.91
C SER A 70 20.96 -15.21 9.42
N ALA A 71 21.57 -16.17 10.12
CA ALA A 71 22.72 -17.03 9.85
C ALA A 71 22.50 -18.42 10.46
#